data_AF-A0A0H3IA90-F1
#
_entry.id   AF-A0A0H3IA90-F1
#
_cell.length_a   1.000
_cell.length_b   1.000
_cell.length_c   1.000
_cell.angle_alpha   90.00
_cell.angle_beta   90.00
_cell.angle_gamma   90.00
#
_symmetry.space_group_name_H-M   'P 1'
#
loop_
_entity.id
_entity.type
_entity.pdbx_description
1 polymer ?
#
loop_
_entity_poly.entity_id
_entity_poly.type
_entity_poly.pdbx_seq_one_letter_code
_entity_poly.pdbx_strand_id
1 'polypeptide(L)'
;MRAKPPDPKEQAKRAALNALKRARRAAEKSGVELSEWEGEFLTSVAQRVETYGRAFADPEKGARGQALSGNQTIKLKEIARKAKGEKKPLKRGKGFGRRGAPPATAPEDED
;
A
#
# COMPACT_ATOMS: atom_id res chain seq x y z
N MET A 1 -16.46 -10.40 -28.59
CA MET A 1 -15.32 -11.15 -28.01
C MET A 1 -14.80 -10.41 -26.78
N ARG A 2 -14.69 -11.05 -25.62
CA ARG A 2 -14.07 -10.42 -24.43
C ARG A 2 -12.55 -10.38 -24.65
N ALA A 3 -11.93 -9.22 -24.44
CA ALA A 3 -10.48 -9.09 -24.50
C ALA A 3 -9.83 -10.08 -23.51
N LYS A 4 -8.67 -10.65 -23.91
CA LYS A 4 -7.87 -11.49 -23.02
C LYS A 4 -7.54 -10.70 -21.74
N PRO A 5 -7.59 -11.34 -20.56
CA PRO A 5 -7.24 -10.65 -19.32
C PRO A 5 -5.83 -10.06 -19.46
N PRO A 6 -5.62 -8.79 -19.08
CA PRO A 6 -4.30 -8.16 -19.19
C PRO A 6 -3.27 -8.89 -18.33
N ASP A 7 -2.01 -8.90 -18.76
CA ASP A 7 -0.90 -9.53 -18.02
C ASP A 7 -0.89 -8.99 -16.56
N PRO A 8 -0.92 -9.86 -15.54
CA PRO A 8 -0.85 -9.45 -14.13
C PRO A 8 0.30 -8.48 -13.82
N LYS A 9 1.46 -8.60 -14.49
CA LYS A 9 2.60 -7.70 -14.29
C LYS A 9 2.33 -6.31 -14.84
N GLU A 10 1.74 -6.21 -16.04
CA GLU A 10 1.34 -4.95 -16.64
C GLU A 10 0.24 -4.26 -15.83
N GLN A 11 -0.69 -5.04 -15.29
CA GLN A 11 -1.70 -4.53 -14.35
C GLN A 11 -1.05 -3.95 -13.09
N ALA A 12 -0.08 -4.65 -12.51
CA ALA A 12 0.65 -4.19 -11.33
C ALA A 12 1.47 -2.93 -11.61
N LYS A 13 2.18 -2.88 -12.74
CA LYS A 13 2.93 -1.71 -13.22
C LYS A 13 2.00 -0.49 -13.32
N ARG A 14 0.90 -0.64 -14.07
CA ARG A 14 -0.10 0.43 -14.27
C ARG A 14 -0.75 0.86 -12.97
N ALA A 15 -1.07 -0.07 -12.08
CA ALA A 15 -1.66 0.23 -10.77
C ALA A 15 -0.70 1.06 -9.92
N ALA A 16 0.59 0.70 -9.87
CA ALA A 16 1.60 1.43 -9.13
C ALA A 16 1.81 2.85 -9.67
N LEU A 17 1.99 3.01 -10.99
CA LEU A 17 2.14 4.34 -11.61
C LEU A 17 0.93 5.24 -11.34
N ASN A 18 -0.28 4.69 -11.45
CA ASN A 18 -1.50 5.42 -11.12
C ASN A 18 -1.58 5.79 -9.64
N ALA A 19 -1.13 4.92 -8.73
CA ALA A 19 -1.11 5.21 -7.31
C ALA A 19 -0.13 6.33 -6.96
N LEU A 20 1.07 6.33 -7.54
CA LEU A 20 2.07 7.39 -7.39
C LEU A 20 1.54 8.74 -7.92
N LYS A 21 0.95 8.73 -9.13
CA LYS A 21 0.34 9.91 -9.73
C LYS A 21 -0.81 10.47 -8.89
N ARG A 22 -1.65 9.60 -8.31
CA ARG A 22 -2.74 10.01 -7.42
C ARG A 22 -2.23 10.61 -6.13
N ALA A 23 -1.18 10.04 -5.52
CA ALA A 23 -0.61 10.59 -4.29
C ALA A 23 -0.05 12.00 -4.51
N ARG A 24 0.69 12.21 -5.61
CA ARG A 24 1.19 13.54 -6.00
C ARG A 24 0.04 14.54 -6.19
N ARG A 25 -0.96 14.17 -7.00
CA ARG A 25 -2.14 15.03 -7.23
C ARG A 25 -2.94 15.32 -5.96
N ALA A 26 -3.03 14.36 -5.05
CA ALA A 26 -3.74 14.56 -3.80
C ALA A 26 -3.04 15.61 -2.93
N ALA A 27 -1.71 15.57 -2.84
CA ALA A 27 -0.91 16.57 -2.12
C ALA A 27 -1.02 17.96 -2.76
N GLU A 28 -0.88 18.05 -4.09
CA GLU A 28 -1.05 19.29 -4.85
C GLU A 28 -2.45 19.89 -4.63
N LYS A 29 -3.51 19.06 -4.72
CA LYS A 29 -4.90 19.50 -4.56
C LYS A 29 -5.21 19.97 -3.14
N SER A 30 -4.60 19.38 -2.12
CA SER A 30 -4.83 19.78 -0.73
C SER A 30 -3.91 20.90 -0.24
N GLY A 31 -3.01 21.40 -1.10
CA GLY A 31 -2.03 22.42 -0.73
C GLY A 31 -0.99 21.90 0.28
N VAL A 32 -0.87 20.58 0.44
CA VAL A 32 0.13 19.98 1.33
C VAL A 32 1.44 19.89 0.59
N GLU A 33 2.43 20.64 1.08
CA GLU A 33 3.79 20.55 0.56
C GLU A 33 4.40 19.18 0.92
N LEU A 34 4.83 18.45 -0.11
CA LEU A 34 5.63 17.25 0.05
C LEU A 34 7.02 17.68 0.50
N SER A 35 7.63 16.94 1.43
CA SER A 35 9.06 17.18 1.65
C SER A 35 9.84 16.87 0.39
N GLU A 36 11.02 17.47 0.23
CA GLU A 36 11.94 17.19 -0.88
C GLU A 36 12.10 15.67 -1.09
N TRP A 37 12.42 14.95 -0.01
CA TRP A 37 12.54 13.50 -0.03
C TRP A 37 11.24 12.77 -0.47
N GLU A 38 10.05 13.26 -0.09
CA GLU A 38 8.79 12.66 -0.53
C GLU A 38 8.54 12.87 -2.03
N GLY A 39 8.92 14.02 -2.58
CA GLY A 39 8.87 14.30 -4.01
C GLY A 39 9.86 13.45 -4.81
N GLU A 40 11.11 13.35 -4.33
CA GLU A 40 12.14 12.48 -4.90
C GLU A 40 11.75 11.01 -4.83
N PHE A 41 11.18 10.57 -3.70
CA PHE A 41 10.66 9.22 -3.53
C PHE A 41 9.62 8.88 -4.60
N LEU A 42 8.61 9.73 -4.80
CA LEU A 42 7.57 9.48 -5.80
C LEU A 42 8.15 9.42 -7.22
N THR A 43 9.10 10.31 -7.53
CA THR A 43 9.73 10.39 -8.86
C THR A 43 10.62 9.19 -9.14
N SER A 44 11.53 8.85 -8.23
CA SER A 44 12.47 7.73 -8.37
C SER A 44 11.77 6.37 -8.41
N VAL A 45 10.72 6.18 -7.61
CA VAL A 45 9.90 4.96 -7.64
C VAL A 45 9.14 4.86 -8.95
N ALA A 46 8.56 5.95 -9.45
CA ALA A 46 7.84 5.96 -10.73
C ALA A 46 8.78 5.58 -11.89
N GLN A 47 9.96 6.18 -11.96
CA GLN A 47 10.97 5.85 -12.97
C GLN A 47 11.34 4.37 -12.93
N ARG A 48 11.56 3.79 -11.74
CA ARG A 48 11.91 2.37 -11.61
C ARG A 48 10.78 1.43 -12.06
N VAL A 49 9.52 1.76 -11.72
CA VAL A 49 8.35 1.00 -12.18
C VAL A 49 8.19 1.12 -13.69
N GLU A 50 8.45 2.29 -14.27
CA GLU A 50 8.38 2.50 -15.72
C GLU A 50 9.40 1.63 -16.45
N THR A 51 10.67 1.69 -16.02
CA THR A 51 11.79 0.98 -16.65
C THR A 51 11.75 -0.53 -16.45
N TYR A 52 11.43 -1.00 -15.25
CA TYR A 52 11.60 -2.43 -14.89
C TYR A 52 10.29 -3.15 -14.57
N GLY A 53 9.14 -2.47 -14.64
CA GLY A 53 7.84 -2.99 -14.22
C GLY A 53 7.66 -3.09 -12.69
N ARG A 54 8.73 -2.94 -11.90
CA ARG A 54 8.72 -2.99 -10.43
C ARG A 54 9.79 -2.10 -9.81
N ALA A 55 9.54 -1.63 -8.59
CA ALA A 55 10.39 -0.71 -7.85
C ALA A 55 11.41 -1.38 -6.91
N PHE A 56 11.55 -2.70 -6.93
CA PHE A 56 12.45 -3.45 -6.06
C PHE A 56 12.98 -4.70 -6.77
N ALA A 57 14.24 -5.08 -6.50
CA ALA A 57 14.85 -6.25 -7.13
C ALA A 57 14.61 -7.56 -6.36
N ASP A 58 14.63 -7.46 -5.03
CA ASP A 58 14.58 -8.56 -4.07
C ASP A 58 13.16 -9.14 -3.91
N PRO A 59 12.93 -10.43 -4.23
CA PRO A 59 11.63 -11.08 -4.07
C PRO A 59 11.05 -11.06 -2.66
N GLU A 60 11.87 -10.91 -1.61
CA GLU A 60 11.39 -10.83 -0.22
C GLU A 60 10.76 -9.47 0.11
N LYS A 61 11.02 -8.45 -0.72
CA LYS A 61 10.51 -7.09 -0.50
C LYS A 61 9.09 -6.89 -1.03
N GLY A 62 8.55 -7.83 -1.82
CA GLY A 62 7.19 -7.79 -2.34
C GLY A 62 6.82 -9.03 -3.16
N ALA A 63 5.53 -9.33 -3.26
CA ALA A 63 5.05 -10.51 -3.97
C ALA A 63 5.37 -10.46 -5.48
N ARG A 64 5.47 -11.64 -6.13
CA ARG A 64 5.81 -11.79 -7.57
C ARG A 64 4.92 -10.98 -8.54
N GLY A 65 3.71 -10.60 -8.13
CA GLY A 65 2.79 -9.77 -8.90
C GLY A 65 2.65 -8.33 -8.39
N GLN A 66 3.55 -7.85 -7.53
CA GLN A 66 3.53 -6.48 -7.00
C GLN A 66 4.64 -5.65 -7.64
N ALA A 67 4.30 -4.41 -7.99
CA ALA A 67 5.25 -3.45 -8.53
C ALA A 67 5.93 -2.60 -7.44
N LEU A 68 5.42 -2.60 -6.21
CA LEU A 68 5.98 -1.86 -5.07
C LEU A 68 6.35 -2.80 -3.93
N SER A 69 7.41 -2.45 -3.19
CA SER A 69 7.74 -3.14 -1.97
C SER A 69 6.75 -2.82 -0.84
N GLY A 70 6.76 -3.62 0.23
CA GLY A 70 5.96 -3.35 1.43
C GLY A 70 6.22 -1.95 1.99
N ASN A 71 7.49 -1.57 2.14
CA ASN A 71 7.87 -0.26 2.68
C ASN A 71 7.51 0.89 1.74
N GLN A 72 7.69 0.71 0.42
CA GLN A 72 7.27 1.71 -0.57
C GLN A 72 5.74 1.93 -0.52
N THR A 73 4.99 0.85 -0.33
CA THR A 73 3.53 0.90 -0.18
C THR A 73 3.11 1.63 1.11
N ILE A 74 3.81 1.40 2.22
CA ILE A 74 3.59 2.10 3.48
C ILE A 74 3.85 3.60 3.30
N LYS A 75 5.00 3.98 2.73
CA LYS A 75 5.36 5.38 2.53
C LYS A 75 4.38 6.10 1.59
N LEU A 76 3.93 5.44 0.53
CA LEU A 76 2.91 5.97 -0.37
C LEU A 76 1.58 6.26 0.36
N LYS A 77 1.17 5.38 1.28
CA LYS A 77 -0.03 5.58 2.12
C LYS A 77 0.14 6.73 3.10
N GLU A 78 1.33 6.90 3.67
CA GLU A 78 1.64 8.04 4.55
C GLU A 78 1.53 9.36 3.80
N ILE A 79 2.12 9.46 2.60
CA ILE A 79 2.00 10.65 1.74
C ILE A 79 0.52 10.93 1.43
N ALA A 80 -0.26 9.91 1.05
CA ALA A 80 -1.68 10.07 0.75
C ALA A 80 -2.51 10.50 1.97
N ARG A 81 -2.15 10.06 3.19
CA ARG A 81 -2.83 10.47 4.43
C ARG A 81 -2.43 11.86 4.88
N LYS A 82 -1.14 12.21 4.75
CA LYS A 82 -0.64 13.58 4.92
C LYS A 82 -1.40 14.54 4.02
N ALA A 83 -1.58 14.18 2.74
CA ALA A 83 -2.37 14.95 1.79
C ALA A 83 -3.84 15.10 2.19
N LYS A 84 -4.42 14.15 2.94
CA LYS A 84 -5.79 14.26 3.49
C LYS A 84 -5.88 15.05 4.80
N GLY A 85 -4.75 15.57 5.32
CA GLY A 85 -4.68 16.24 6.61
C GLY A 85 -4.57 15.30 7.81
N GLU A 86 -4.45 13.98 7.59
CA GLU A 86 -4.28 12.99 8.65
C GLU A 86 -2.81 12.86 9.04
N LYS A 87 -2.40 13.53 10.12
CA LYS A 87 -0.99 13.58 10.60
C LYS A 87 -0.52 12.33 11.38
N LYS A 88 -1.42 11.44 11.80
CA LYS A 88 -1.02 10.29 12.65
C LYS A 88 -0.29 9.24 11.82
N PRO A 89 0.89 8.72 12.21
CA PRO A 89 1.50 7.57 11.54
C PRO A 89 0.57 6.35 11.59
N LEU A 90 0.66 5.47 10.59
CA LEU A 90 -0.08 4.20 10.64
C LEU A 90 0.43 3.39 11.83
N LYS A 91 -0.36 3.30 12.90
CA LYS A 91 -0.06 2.34 13.97
C LYS A 91 -0.13 0.94 13.36
N ARG A 92 1.01 0.21 13.32
CA ARG A 92 1.03 -1.26 13.15
C ARG A 92 0.38 -1.87 14.39
N GLY A 93 -0.94 -1.83 14.49
CA GLY A 93 -1.60 -2.15 15.74
C GLY A 93 -3.11 -1.99 15.68
N LYS A 94 -3.74 -2.88 14.93
CA LYS A 94 -4.89 -3.74 15.31
C LYS A 94 -5.42 -4.34 14.01
N GLY A 95 -4.60 -5.19 13.38
CA GLY A 95 -5.18 -6.19 12.48
C GLY A 95 -6.22 -6.98 13.27
N PHE A 96 -7.31 -7.39 12.62
CA PHE A 96 -8.44 -8.13 13.17
C PHE A 96 -8.03 -9.04 14.33
N GLY A 97 -8.02 -8.47 15.54
CA GLY A 97 -7.86 -9.24 16.75
C GLY A 97 -9.08 -10.14 16.76
N ARG A 98 -8.85 -11.45 16.68
CA ARG A 98 -9.88 -12.47 16.87
C ARG A 98 -10.73 -11.99 18.05
N ARG A 99 -11.96 -11.55 17.77
CA ARG A 99 -12.95 -11.32 18.82
C ARG A 99 -13.03 -12.64 19.57
N GLY A 100 -12.77 -12.56 20.87
CA GLY A 100 -12.55 -13.72 21.73
C GLY A 100 -13.59 -14.80 21.47
N ALA A 101 -13.11 -16.03 21.33
CA ALA A 101 -13.97 -17.17 21.57
C ALA A 101 -14.52 -17.03 23.00
N PRO A 102 -15.84 -17.13 23.23
CA PRO A 102 -16.37 -17.16 24.59
C PRO A 102 -15.81 -18.41 25.31
N PRO A 103 -15.53 -18.34 26.62
CA PRO A 103 -15.14 -19.52 27.38
C PRO A 103 -16.30 -20.52 27.35
N ALA A 104 -16.01 -21.77 26.98
CA ALA A 104 -16.98 -22.86 27.03
C ALA A 104 -17.44 -23.05 28.48
N THR A 105 -18.74 -22.94 28.70
CA THR A 105 -19.42 -23.28 29.96
C THR A 105 -19.13 -24.74 30.30
N ALA A 106 -18.61 -24.99 31.50
CA ALA A 106 -18.51 -26.33 32.07
C ALA A 106 -19.94 -26.89 32.30
N PRO A 107 -20.21 -28.18 32.00
CA PRO A 107 -21.42 -28.81 32.50
C PRO A 107 -21.26 -29.05 34.00
N GLU A 108 -22.19 -28.51 34.77
CA GLU A 108 -22.47 -28.96 36.13
C GLU A 108 -23.15 -30.33 35.98
N ASP A 109 -22.44 -31.41 36.33
CA ASP A 109 -23.06 -32.71 36.52
C ASP A 109 -23.79 -32.66 37.88
N GLU A 110 -25.12 -32.67 37.81
CA GLU A 110 -26.00 -33.01 38.93
C GLU A 110 -25.97 -34.54 39.13
N ASP A 111 -25.56 -34.99 40.33
CA ASP A 111 -26.05 -36.20 41.02
C ASP A 111 -25.65 -36.16 42.51
#